data_AF-A0A0Q3MW68-F1
#
_entry.id   AF-A0A0Q3MW68-F1
#
_cell.length_a   1.000
_cell.length_b   1.000
_cell.length_c   1.000
_cell.angle_alpha   90.00
_cell.angle_beta   90.00
_cell.angle_gamma   90.00
#
_symmetry.space_group_name_H-M   'P 1'
#
loop_
_entity.id
_entity.type
_entity.pdbx_description
1 polymer ?
#
loop_
_entity_poly.entity_id
_entity_poly.type
_entity_poly.pdbx_seq_one_letter_code
_entity_poly.pdbx_strand_id
1 'polypeptide(L)' 'MQVLLTTPATPEDRMREITEASDGFVYLVSVNGVTGARANVNTRVECLIQEVKQVIDKPVAVGFGISTPEHVKQ' A
#
# COMPACT_ATOMS: atom_id res chain seq x y z
N MET A 1 9.00 3.73 -17.89
CA MET A 1 8.16 3.88 -16.69
C MET A 1 8.29 2.62 -15.86
N GLN A 2 9.09 2.66 -14.79
CA GLN A 2 9.25 1.55 -13.85
C GLN A 2 8.31 1.78 -12.68
N VAL A 3 7.48 0.79 -12.38
CA VAL A 3 6.62 0.78 -11.19
C VAL A 3 7.29 -0.14 -10.19
N LEU A 4 7.69 0.43 -9.05
CA LEU A 4 8.28 -0.34 -7.97
C LEU A 4 7.22 -0.77 -6.97
N LEU A 5 7.42 -1.97 -6.42
CA LEU A 5 6.53 -2.53 -5.43
C LEU A 5 7.16 -2.40 -4.04
N THR A 6 6.36 -2.00 -3.07
CA THR A 6 6.75 -1.98 -1.66
C THR A 6 5.75 -2.76 -0.82
N THR A 7 6.16 -3.14 0.38
CA THR A 7 5.32 -3.87 1.32
C THR A 7 5.21 -3.09 2.63
N PRO A 8 4.16 -3.30 3.44
CA PRO A 8 4.06 -2.73 4.79
C PRO A 8 5.24 -3.10 5.71
N ALA A 9 5.95 -4.18 5.39
CA ALA A 9 7.12 -4.62 6.13
C ALA A 9 8.41 -3.89 5.71
N THR A 10 8.35 -3.13 4.60
CA THR A 10 9.47 -2.32 4.13
C THR A 10 9.62 -1.11 5.06
N PRO A 11 10.81 -0.83 5.60
CA PRO A 11 11.03 0.35 6.42
C PRO A 11 10.86 1.64 5.61
N GLU A 12 10.47 2.72 6.30
CA GLU A 12 10.16 4.03 5.71
C GLU A 12 11.29 4.58 4.82
N ASP A 13 12.54 4.43 5.26
CA ASP A 13 13.72 4.88 4.52
C ASP A 13 13.82 4.23 3.13
N ARG A 14 13.57 2.91 3.08
CA ARG A 14 13.51 2.15 1.82
C ARG A 14 12.30 2.51 0.99
N MET A 15 11.16 2.85 1.61
CA MET A 15 9.98 3.32 0.88
C MET A 15 10.24 4.65 0.16
N ARG A 16 11.03 5.55 0.74
CA ARG A 16 11.45 6.79 0.07
C ARG A 16 12.32 6.50 -1.15
N GLU A 17 13.34 5.67 -1.01
CA GLU A 17 14.19 5.28 -2.15
C GLU A 17 13.37 4.68 -3.29
N ILE A 18 12.44 3.77 -2.95
CA ILE A 18 11.51 3.14 -3.90
C ILE A 18 10.63 4.20 -4.57
N THR A 19 10.15 5.18 -3.82
CA THR A 19 9.28 6.22 -4.35
C THR A 19 10.02 7.17 -5.26
N GLU A 20 11.23 7.58 -4.90
CA GLU A 20 12.06 8.42 -5.76
C GLU A 20 12.39 7.70 -7.07
N ALA A 21 12.73 6.41 -7.02
CA ALA A 21 13.02 5.59 -8.19
C ALA A 21 11.78 5.16 -9.00
N SER A 22 10.58 5.20 -8.41
CA SER A 22 9.33 4.84 -9.10
C SER A 22 8.80 6.01 -9.93
N ASP A 23 8.41 5.73 -11.16
CA ASP A 23 7.90 6.76 -12.08
C ASP A 23 6.38 6.67 -12.18
N GLY A 24 5.68 7.76 -11.83
CA GLY A 24 4.21 7.81 -11.76
C GLY A 24 3.65 7.42 -10.39
N PHE A 25 3.67 6.14 -10.02
CA PHE A 25 3.05 5.65 -8.77
C PHE A 25 3.84 4.50 -8.14
N VAL A 26 3.63 4.26 -6.84
CA VAL A 26 4.23 3.12 -6.12
C VAL A 26 3.16 2.08 -5.83
N TYR A 27 3.48 0.79 -6.01
CA TYR A 27 2.53 -0.29 -5.73
C TYR A 27 2.79 -0.93 -4.36
N LEU A 28 1.92 -0.62 -3.39
CA LEU A 28 1.94 -1.23 -2.07
C LEU A 28 1.23 -2.59 -2.12
N VAL A 29 1.98 -3.68 -2.06
CA VAL A 29 1.46 -5.05 -1.98
C VAL A 29 1.58 -5.57 -0.55
N SER A 30 0.49 -6.13 -0.03
CA SER A 30 0.49 -6.76 1.28
C SER A 30 0.39 -8.27 1.15
N VAL A 31 1.49 -8.95 1.43
CA VAL A 31 1.61 -10.42 1.36
C VAL A 31 1.20 -11.10 2.68
N ASN A 32 1.07 -10.36 3.79
CA ASN A 32 0.89 -10.93 5.13
C ASN A 32 -0.57 -11.10 5.58
N GLY A 33 -1.57 -10.88 4.73
CA GLY A 33 -2.94 -10.59 5.18
C GLY A 33 -4.09 -11.47 4.71
N VAL A 34 -3.87 -12.57 3.99
CA VAL A 34 -4.99 -13.38 3.42
C VAL A 34 -5.36 -14.64 4.21
N THR A 35 -4.72 -14.93 5.35
CA THR A 35 -5.06 -16.11 6.16
C THR A 35 -6.28 -15.92 7.08
N GLY A 36 -7.07 -14.87 6.91
CA GLY A 36 -8.32 -14.73 7.65
C GLY A 36 -9.14 -13.53 7.21
N ALA A 37 -10.10 -13.76 6.33
CA ALA A 37 -11.20 -12.84 6.06
C ALA A 37 -11.75 -12.24 7.36
N ARG A 38 -11.46 -10.96 7.62
CA ARG A 38 -12.08 -10.22 8.73
C ARG A 38 -12.33 -8.79 8.28
N ALA A 39 -13.52 -8.31 8.57
CA ALA A 39 -14.05 -6.97 8.30
C ALA A 39 -13.19 -5.78 8.82
N ASN A 40 -12.02 -6.04 9.42
CA ASN A 40 -11.07 -5.05 9.94
C ASN A 40 -9.91 -4.73 8.99
N VAL A 41 -9.89 -5.30 7.78
CA VAL A 41 -8.85 -4.96 6.77
C VAL A 41 -8.91 -3.47 6.44
N ASN A 42 -10.10 -2.87 6.37
CA ASN A 42 -10.29 -1.49 5.94
C ASN A 42 -9.50 -0.48 6.78
N THR A 43 -9.71 -0.47 8.10
CA THR A 43 -9.05 0.48 9.01
C THR A 43 -7.52 0.36 9.00
N ARG A 44 -7.00 -0.86 8.89
CA ARG A 44 -5.55 -1.09 8.83
C ARG A 44 -4.96 -0.63 7.51
N VAL A 45 -5.68 -0.82 6.40
CA VAL A 45 -5.28 -0.37 5.06
C VAL A 45 -5.32 1.15 4.98
N GLU A 46 -6.40 1.79 5.43
CA GLU A 46 -6.52 3.25 5.49
C GLU A 46 -5.39 3.89 6.30
N CYS A 47 -5.11 3.36 7.49
CA CYS A 47 -4.02 3.84 8.33
C CYS A 47 -2.66 3.70 7.62
N LEU A 48 -2.42 2.55 6.97
CA LEU A 48 -1.16 2.33 6.26
C LEU A 48 -1.02 3.24 5.04
N ILE A 49 -2.11 3.48 4.30
CA ILE A 49 -2.12 4.42 3.19
C ILE A 49 -1.83 5.83 3.68
N GLN A 50 -2.41 6.24 4.81
CA GLN A 50 -2.13 7.54 5.42
C GLN A 50 -0.66 7.65 5.84
N GLU A 51 -0.10 6.67 6.55
CA GLU A 51 1.31 6.69 6.96
C GLU A 51 2.24 6.73 5.74
N VAL A 52 1.97 5.90 4.74
CA VAL A 52 2.74 5.89 3.50
C VAL A 52 2.61 7.25 2.79
N LYS A 53 1.41 7.80 2.63
CA LYS A 53 1.20 9.15 2.05
C LYS A 53 1.87 10.28 2.82
N GLN A 54 2.12 10.13 4.13
CA GLN A 54 2.89 11.11 4.91
C GLN A 54 4.39 11.04 4.57
N VAL A 55 4.89 9.87 4.17
CA VAL A 55 6.30 9.63 3.87
C VAL A 55 6.61 9.81 2.39
N ILE A 56 5.62 9.56 1.52
CA ILE A 56 5.77 9.57 0.06
C ILE A 56 4.80 10.51 -0.64
N ASP A 57 5.33 11.35 -1.51
CA ASP A 57 4.60 12.43 -2.21
C ASP A 57 3.90 11.94 -3.50
N LYS A 58 4.15 10.69 -3.92
CA LYS A 58 3.62 10.12 -5.16
C LYS A 58 2.34 9.30 -4.92
N PRO A 59 1.46 9.18 -5.93
CA PRO A 59 0.27 8.33 -5.81
C PRO A 59 0.66 6.88 -5.52
N VAL A 60 -0.13 6.25 -4.64
CA VAL A 60 0.11 4.90 -4.15
C VAL A 60 -1.03 4.00 -4.62
N ALA A 61 -0.70 3.00 -5.42
CA ALA A 61 -1.60 1.93 -5.78
C ALA A 61 -1.49 0.82 -4.73
N VAL A 62 -2.61 0.23 -4.35
CA VAL A 62 -2.63 -0.66 -3.20
C VAL A 62 -3.31 -1.98 -3.57
N GLY A 63 -2.58 -3.09 -3.37
CA GLY A 63 -3.02 -4.44 -3.65
C GLY A 63 -3.21 -5.27 -2.38
N PHE A 64 -4.28 -5.02 -1.61
CA PHE A 64 -4.67 -5.84 -0.46
C PHE A 64 -5.73 -6.88 -0.84
N GLY A 65 -5.44 -7.77 -1.80
CA GLY A 65 -6.31 -8.92 -2.13
C GLY A 65 -7.80 -8.58 -2.15
N ILE A 66 -8.15 -7.41 -2.72
CA ILE A 66 -9.48 -6.82 -2.58
C ILE A 66 -10.46 -7.75 -3.28
N SER A 67 -11.15 -8.55 -2.46
CA SER A 67 -12.08 -9.58 -2.91
C SER A 67 -13.53 -9.10 -2.85
N THR A 68 -13.77 -7.95 -2.22
CA THR A 68 -15.08 -7.32 -2.09
C THR A 68 -15.01 -5.83 -2.48
N PRO A 69 -15.98 -5.32 -3.24
CA PRO A 69 -16.02 -3.91 -3.64
C PRO A 69 -16.23 -2.94 -2.47
N GLU A 70 -16.70 -3.43 -1.32
CA GLU A 70 -16.85 -2.67 -0.08
C GLU A 70 -15.50 -2.14 0.46
N HIS A 71 -14.38 -2.80 0.14
CA HIS A 71 -13.05 -2.32 0.55
C HIS A 71 -12.51 -1.15 -0.32
N VAL A 72 -13.14 -0.82 -1.46
CA VAL A 72 -12.68 0.24 -2.39
C VAL A 72 -13.49 1.52 -2.25
N LYS A 73 -14.68 1.45 -1.64
CA LYS A 73 -15.66 2.55 -1.62
C LYS A 73 -15.49 3.58 -0.49
N GLN A 74 -14.49 3.43 0.39
CA GLN A 74 -14.13 4.41 1.42
C GLN A 74 -12.92 5.24 0.99
#